data_AF-A0A914DS31-F1
#
_entry.id   AF-A0A914DS31-F1
#
_cell.length_a   1.000
_cell.length_b   1.000
_cell.length_c   1.000
_cell.angle_alpha   90.00
_cell.angle_beta   90.00
_cell.angle_gamma   90.00
#
_symmetry.space_group_name_H-M   'P 1'
#
loop_
_entity.id
_entity.type
_entity.pdbx_description
1 polymer ?
#
loop_
_entity_poly.entity_id
_entity_poly.type
_entity_poly.pdbx_seq_one_letter_code
_entity_poly.pdbx_strand_id
1 'polypeptide(L)' 'MWYDEYSQYNFSQPDNNHEALHFSQLVWKASKKLGIGLAKCKDGAYIVVANFDPEGNFLGQFIKNVKDK' A
#
# COMPACT_ATOMS: atom_id res chain seq x y z
N MET A 1 -9.82 -5.32 -1.91
CA MET A 1 -8.93 -4.64 -2.89
C MET A 1 -7.98 -3.74 -2.09
N TRP A 2 -6.77 -3.40 -2.58
CA TRP A 2 -5.69 -2.82 -1.74
C TRP A 2 -6.07 -1.66 -0.82
N TYR A 3 -6.91 -0.71 -1.25
CA TYR A 3 -7.30 0.43 -0.40
C TYR A 3 -8.30 0.05 0.71
N ASP A 4 -9.07 -1.04 0.54
CA ASP A 4 -10.10 -1.47 1.49
C ASP A 4 -9.49 -1.92 2.84
N GLU A 5 -8.20 -2.24 2.84
CA GLU A 5 -7.39 -2.49 4.03
C GLU A 5 -7.35 -1.29 5.00
N TYR A 6 -7.75 -0.08 4.57
CA TYR A 6 -7.97 1.07 5.46
C TYR A 6 -8.81 0.69 6.68
N SER A 7 -9.85 -0.15 6.49
CA SER A 7 -10.74 -0.60 7.56
C SER A 7 -10.06 -1.46 8.63
N GLN A 8 -8.89 -2.03 8.31
CA GLN A 8 -8.09 -2.89 9.18
C GLN A 8 -6.87 -2.14 9.73
N TYR A 9 -6.58 -0.92 9.25
CA TYR A 9 -5.41 -0.16 9.63
C TYR A 9 -5.59 0.51 10.99
N ASN A 10 -4.80 0.10 11.98
CA ASN A 10 -4.75 0.71 13.30
C ASN A 10 -3.77 1.89 13.33
N PHE A 11 -4.30 3.10 13.26
CA PHE A 11 -3.51 4.34 13.36
C PHE A 11 -2.83 4.55 14.73
N SER A 12 -3.30 3.88 15.79
CA SER A 12 -2.69 3.94 17.12
C SER A 12 -1.48 3.00 17.26
N GLN A 13 -1.37 1.98 16.41
CA GLN A 13 -0.26 1.02 16.38
C GLN A 13 0.25 0.84 14.94
N PRO A 14 0.77 1.92 14.32
CA PRO A 14 0.96 2.00 12.89
C PRO A 14 2.00 0.98 12.34
N ASP A 15 2.97 0.59 13.16
CA ASP A 15 4.02 -0.39 12.82
C ASP A 15 3.58 -1.86 12.94
N ASN A 16 2.40 -2.16 13.49
CA ASN A 16 1.91 -3.52 13.72
C ASN A 16 0.75 -3.93 12.77
N ASN A 17 0.65 -3.26 11.61
CA ASN A 17 -0.45 -3.43 10.64
C ASN A 17 -0.08 -4.40 9.51
N HIS A 18 0.24 -5.65 9.85
CA HIS A 18 0.67 -6.66 8.85
C HIS A 18 -0.38 -6.95 7.77
N GLU A 19 -1.67 -6.83 8.09
CA GLU A 19 -2.79 -7.08 7.17
C GLU A 19 -3.13 -5.86 6.27
N ALA A 20 -2.54 -4.68 6.54
CA ALA A 20 -2.91 -3.43 5.86
C ALA A 20 -1.73 -2.75 5.16
N LEU A 21 -0.74 -3.54 4.73
CA LEU A 21 0.48 -3.05 4.08
C LEU A 21 0.27 -2.57 2.64
N HIS A 22 -0.75 -3.05 1.93
CA HIS A 22 -1.05 -2.52 0.60
C HIS A 22 -1.67 -1.13 0.72
N PHE A 23 -2.61 -0.95 1.64
CA PHE A 23 -3.18 0.38 1.92
C PHE A 23 -2.09 1.39 2.29
N SER A 24 -1.21 1.06 3.24
CA SER A 24 -0.17 2.00 3.68
C SER A 24 0.80 2.38 2.57
N GLN A 25 1.10 1.47 1.64
CA GLN A 25 1.91 1.78 0.46
C GLN A 25 1.17 2.71 -0.52
N LEU A 26 -0.14 2.50 -0.74
CA LEU A 26 -0.94 3.37 -1.63
C LEU A 26 -0.96 4.83 -1.18
N VAL A 27 -0.99 5.07 0.13
CA VAL A 27 -1.08 6.41 0.71
C VAL A 27 0.25 6.95 1.24
N TRP A 28 1.37 6.25 0.98
CA TRP A 28 2.66 6.61 1.53
C TRP A 28 3.13 7.99 1.05
N LYS A 29 3.12 8.99 1.94
CA LYS A 29 3.42 10.39 1.62
C LYS A 29 4.73 10.60 0.86
N ALA A 30 5.77 9.83 1.17
CA ALA A 30 7.08 9.99 0.54
C ALA A 30 7.15 9.40 -0.87
N SER A 31 6.30 8.43 -1.24
CA SER A 31 6.27 7.88 -2.59
C SER A 31 5.77 8.93 -3.59
N LYS A 32 6.45 9.06 -4.73
CA LYS A 32 6.18 10.12 -5.73
C LYS A 32 5.88 9.60 -7.11
N LYS A 33 6.27 8.38 -7.42
CA LYS A 33 6.03 7.75 -8.71
C LYS A 33 5.33 6.41 -8.48
N LEU A 34 4.46 6.08 -9.44
CA LEU A 34 3.69 4.86 -9.49
C LEU A 34 3.83 4.27 -10.88
N GLY A 35 4.21 2.99 -10.96
CA GLY A 35 4.13 2.18 -12.17
C GLY A 35 3.16 1.04 -11.97
N ILE A 36 2.25 0.82 -12.92
CA ILE A 36 1.28 -0.28 -12.89
C ILE A 36 1.54 -1.22 -14.07
N GLY A 37 1.65 -2.51 -13.78
CA GLY A 37 1.69 -3.58 -14.77
C GLY A 37 0.42 -4.42 -14.71
N LEU A 38 -0.07 -4.83 -15.87
CA LEU A 38 -1.26 -5.68 -16.01
C LEU A 38 -0.96 -6.82 -16.98
N ALA A 39 -1.25 -8.05 -16.58
CA ALA A 39 -1.18 -9.23 -17.46
C ALA A 39 -2.47 -10.05 -17.37
N LYS A 40 -2.98 -10.52 -18.50
CA LYS A 40 -4.16 -11.40 -18.56
C LYS A 40 -3.72 -12.87 -18.63
N CYS A 41 -4.24 -13.69 -17.74
CA CYS A 41 -4.04 -15.14 -17.71
C CYS A 41 -4.91 -15.84 -18.76
N LYS A 42 -4.57 -17.10 -19.09
CA LYS A 42 -5.32 -17.90 -20.08
C LYS A 42 -6.76 -18.18 -19.66
N ASP A 43 -7.02 -18.26 -18.37
CA ASP A 43 -8.34 -18.45 -17.76
C ASP A 43 -9.17 -17.16 -17.67
N GLY A 44 -8.63 -16.02 -18.10
CA GLY A 44 -9.29 -14.72 -18.07
C GLY A 44 -9.02 -13.89 -16.81
N ALA A 45 -8.30 -14.42 -15.82
CA ALA A 45 -7.88 -13.65 -14.65
C ALA A 45 -6.86 -12.55 -15.04
N TYR A 46 -6.70 -11.55 -14.17
CA TYR A 46 -5.70 -10.50 -14.32
C TYR A 46 -4.72 -10.52 -13.15
N ILE A 47 -3.43 -10.38 -13.47
CA ILE A 47 -2.38 -10.09 -12.50
C ILE A 47 -2.10 -8.59 -12.61
N VAL A 48 -2.26 -7.89 -11.49
CA VAL A 48 -1.98 -6.45 -11.36
C VAL A 48 -0.80 -6.28 -10.40
N VAL A 49 0.20 -5.52 -10.80
CA VAL A 49 1.35 -5.18 -9.95
C VAL A 49 1.51 -3.67 -9.93
N ALA A 50 1.79 -3.13 -8.74
CA ALA A 50 2.07 -1.72 -8.53
C ALA A 50 3.46 -1.54 -7.91
N ASN A 51 4.30 -0.75 -8.56
CA ASN A 51 5.62 -0.36 -8.05
C ASN A 51 5.62 1.12 -7.68
N PHE A 52 6.21 1.44 -6.54
CA PHE A 52 6.26 2.79 -5.98
C PHE A 52 7.72 3.24 -5.83
N ASP A 53 7.99 4.51 -6.12
CA ASP A 53 9.31 5.13 -5.95
C ASP A 53 9.18 6.54 -5.33
N PRO A 54 9.87 6.84 -4.22
CA PRO A 54 10.55 5.90 -3.31
C PRO A 54 9.60 4.86 -2.72
N GLU A 55 10.13 3.72 -2.29
CA GLU A 55 9.38 2.64 -1.64
C GLU A 55 8.86 3.06 -0.26
N GLY A 56 7.74 2.45 0.16
CA GLY A 56 7.08 2.72 1.42
C GLY A 56 7.25 1.60 2.45
N ASN A 57 6.40 1.63 3.49
CA ASN A 57 6.31 0.59 4.52
C ASN A 57 7.60 0.35 5.33
N PHE A 58 8.45 1.37 5.47
CA PHE A 58 9.56 1.32 6.40
C PHE A 58 9.09 1.41 7.86
N LEU A 59 9.49 0.44 8.67
CA LEU A 59 9.27 0.44 10.12
C LEU A 59 9.78 1.74 10.76
N GLY A 60 9.00 2.29 11.68
CA GLY A 60 9.26 3.57 12.35
C GLY A 60 8.97 4.81 11.50
N GLN A 61 8.48 4.65 10.26
CA GLN A 61 8.16 5.77 9.37
C GLN A 61 6.67 5.94 9.06
N PHE A 62 5.81 5.03 9.53
CA PHE A 62 4.38 5.06 9.21
C PHE A 62 3.68 6.34 9.68
N ILE A 63 3.94 6.83 10.91
CA ILE A 63 3.34 8.07 11.45
C ILE A 63 3.56 9.29 10.55
N LYS A 64 4.72 9.35 9.88
CA LYS A 64 5.09 10.46 8.99
C LYS A 64 4.45 10.34 7.62
N ASN A 65 4.13 9.12 7.20
CA ASN A 65 3.76 8.81 5.81
C ASN A 65 2.29 8.41 5.62
N VAL A 66 1.63 7.90 6.65
CA VAL A 66 0.23 7.47 6.62
C VAL A 66 -0.54 8.36 7.60
N LYS A 67 -1.50 9.12 7.09
CA LYS A 67 -2.32 10.03 7.88
C LYS A 67 -3.77 9.56 7.87
N ASP A 68 -4.41 9.67 9.02
CA ASP A 68 -5.87 9.63 9.06
C ASP A 68 -6.43 10.90 8.40
N LYS A 69 -7.65 10.81 7.88
CA LYS A 69 -8.27 11.88 7.09
C LYS A 69 -8.45 13.18 7.86
#